data_AF-A0A5C0SJQ5-F1
#
_entry.id   AF-A0A5C0SJQ5-F1
#
_cell.length_a   1.000
_cell.length_b   1.000
_cell.length_c   1.000
_cell.angle_alpha   90.00
_cell.angle_beta   90.00
_cell.angle_gamma   90.00
#
_symmetry.space_group_name_H-M   'P 1'
#
loop_
_entity.id
_entity.type
_entity.pdbx_description
1 polymer ?
#
loop_
_entity_poly.entity_id
_entity_poly.type
_entity_poly.pdbx_seq_one_letter_code
_entity_poly.pdbx_strand_id
1 'polypeptide(L)'
;MSEINEVWILASHLGMYSHKGNAYWVIRKYKRRPGYSARDVERLFSGYTNSGKTERFETFEEVLQFLADEHPTKRNYGFTIGPGEVLEVLENAEPEKREFWKEEIEYLRKLIGKPAKEWKKPEVKPTRQATLDHVME
;
A
#
# COMPACT_ATOMS: atom_id res chain seq x y z
N MET A 1 -2.16 20.64 -11.01
CA MET A 1 -3.29 19.78 -11.43
C MET A 1 -3.08 18.42 -10.81
N SER A 2 -3.95 18.00 -9.88
CA SER A 2 -3.90 16.63 -9.38
C SER A 2 -4.38 15.71 -10.51
N GLU A 3 -3.64 14.66 -10.84
CA GLU A 3 -4.14 13.67 -11.80
C GLU A 3 -5.33 12.96 -11.14
N ILE A 4 -6.52 13.08 -11.74
CA ILE A 4 -7.77 12.45 -11.24
C ILE A 4 -7.60 10.92 -11.05
N ASN A 5 -6.74 10.31 -11.85
CA ASN A 5 -6.42 8.89 -11.87
C ASN A 5 -5.23 8.48 -10.99
N GLU A 6 -4.64 9.38 -10.21
CA GLU A 6 -3.53 9.09 -9.31
C GLU A 6 -3.87 9.47 -7.87
N VAL A 7 -3.55 8.61 -6.92
CA VAL A 7 -3.75 8.83 -5.49
C VAL A 7 -2.40 8.77 -4.81
N TRP A 8 -2.09 9.82 -4.06
CA TRP A 8 -0.84 9.94 -3.31
C TRP A 8 -1.17 9.71 -1.84
N ILE A 9 -0.62 8.64 -1.27
CA ILE A 9 -0.88 8.23 0.10
C ILE A 9 0.42 8.42 0.87
N LEU A 10 0.38 9.26 1.91
CA LEU A 10 1.54 9.48 2.76
C LEU A 10 1.82 8.20 3.55
N ALA A 11 3.01 7.63 3.35
CA ALA A 11 3.41 6.37 3.96
C ALA A 11 4.27 6.58 5.21
N SER A 12 5.18 7.56 5.17
CA SER A 12 6.00 7.94 6.32
C SER A 12 6.54 9.35 6.17
N HIS A 13 6.81 10.00 7.29
CA HIS A 13 7.73 11.13 7.36
C HIS A 13 9.16 10.59 7.50
N LEU A 14 10.09 11.10 6.71
CA LEU A 14 11.51 10.74 6.73
C LEU A 14 12.32 11.83 7.43
N GLY A 15 13.13 11.47 8.42
CA GLY A 15 14.18 12.32 8.97
C GLY A 15 14.15 12.56 10.49
N MET A 16 15.30 12.98 11.02
CA MET A 16 15.51 13.44 12.40
C MET A 16 16.16 14.84 12.36
N TYR A 17 15.75 15.71 13.28
CA TYR A 17 16.38 16.99 13.67
C TYR A 17 16.42 18.22 12.73
N SER A 18 16.20 18.16 11.42
CA SER A 18 16.04 19.40 10.60
C SER A 18 15.70 19.21 9.13
N HIS A 19 15.88 18.00 8.58
CA HIS A 19 15.58 17.69 7.18
C HIS A 19 14.44 16.69 7.10
N LYS A 20 13.21 17.20 6.95
CA LYS A 20 12.00 16.37 6.85
C LYS A 20 11.70 16.09 5.38
N GLY A 21 11.86 14.84 4.96
CA GLY A 21 11.31 14.30 3.71
C GLY A 21 10.00 13.57 3.98
N ASN A 22 9.27 13.21 2.92
CA ASN A 22 8.06 12.40 3.00
C ASN A 22 8.16 11.24 2.01
N ALA A 23 7.83 10.04 2.45
CA ALA A 23 7.63 8.88 1.59
C ALA A 23 6.14 8.72 1.30
N TYR A 24 5.80 8.50 0.04
CA TYR A 24 4.44 8.30 -0.44
C TYR A 24 4.34 7.01 -1.22
N TRP A 25 3.16 6.40 -1.20
CA TRP A 25 2.72 5.50 -2.25
C TRP A 25 1.89 6.27 -3.27
N VAL A 26 2.20 6.09 -4.55
CA VAL A 26 1.40 6.64 -5.65
C VAL A 26 0.71 5.49 -6.35
N ILE A 27 -0.60 5.39 -6.17
CA ILE A 27 -1.47 4.45 -6.88
C ILE A 27 -2.03 5.14 -8.12
N ARG A 28 -2.01 4.46 -9.26
CA ARG A 28 -2.58 4.95 -10.51
C ARG A 28 -3.56 3.94 -11.09
N LYS A 29 -4.79 4.36 -11.37
CA LYS A 29 -5.78 3.61 -12.18
C LYS A 29 -5.62 3.98 -13.66
N TYR A 30 -5.55 2.99 -14.55
CA TYR A 30 -5.37 3.25 -15.98
C TYR A 30 -6.68 3.75 -16.62
N LYS A 31 -6.62 4.85 -17.38
CA LYS A 31 -7.82 5.46 -18.01
C LYS A 31 -8.32 4.72 -19.25
N ARG A 32 -7.41 4.09 -20.01
CA ARG A 32 -7.69 3.54 -21.35
C ARG A 32 -7.74 2.01 -21.39
N ARG A 33 -7.41 1.36 -20.27
CA ARG A 33 -7.38 -0.09 -20.13
C ARG A 33 -7.64 -0.44 -18.67
N PRO A 34 -8.18 -1.62 -18.37
CA PRO A 34 -8.24 -2.10 -16.99
C PRO A 34 -6.84 -2.22 -16.39
N GLY A 35 -6.74 -2.08 -15.07
CA GLY A 35 -5.51 -2.28 -14.31
C GLY A 35 -4.99 -1.03 -13.61
N TYR A 36 -3.97 -1.26 -12.80
CA TYR A 36 -3.42 -0.32 -11.86
C TYR A 36 -1.90 -0.36 -11.86
N SER A 37 -1.29 0.65 -11.26
CA SER A 37 0.11 0.59 -10.84
C SER A 37 0.32 1.26 -9.51
N ALA A 38 1.33 0.80 -8.78
CA ALA A 38 1.80 1.43 -7.56
C ALA A 38 3.32 1.67 -7.64
N ARG A 39 3.77 2.77 -7.06
CA ARG A 39 5.19 3.06 -6.85
C ARG A 39 5.38 3.86 -5.57
N ASP A 40 6.49 3.65 -4.90
CA ASP A 40 6.96 4.50 -3.83
C ASP A 40 7.60 5.77 -4.40
N VAL A 41 7.38 6.89 -3.73
CA VAL A 41 7.94 8.19 -4.08
C VAL A 41 8.41 8.88 -2.81
N GLU A 42 9.71 9.15 -2.74
CA GLU A 42 10.31 9.94 -1.68
C GLU A 42 10.47 11.38 -2.15
N ARG A 43 9.87 12.32 -1.43
CA ARG A 43 10.11 13.75 -1.61
C ARG A 43 11.03 14.23 -0.50
N LEU A 44 12.27 14.53 -0.85
CA LEU A 44 13.27 15.03 0.09
C LEU A 44 13.08 16.53 0.33
N PHE A 45 13.51 17.00 1.50
CA PHE A 45 13.49 18.42 1.86
C PHE A 45 14.24 19.30 0.84
N SER A 46 15.25 18.76 0.17
CA SER A 46 16.01 19.44 -0.88
C SER A 46 15.20 19.74 -2.15
N GLY A 47 13.95 19.26 -2.24
CA GLY A 47 13.12 19.34 -3.45
C GLY A 47 13.40 18.19 -4.44
N TYR A 48 14.41 17.35 -4.17
CA TYR A 48 14.67 16.16 -4.97
C TYR A 48 13.57 15.11 -4.74
N THR A 49 13.09 14.53 -5.84
CA THR A 49 12.11 13.44 -5.80
C THR A 49 12.78 12.16 -6.29
N ASN A 50 12.83 11.15 -5.44
CA ASN A 50 13.21 9.80 -5.82
C ASN A 50 11.93 8.97 -6.01
N SER A 51 11.90 8.14 -7.04
CA SER A 51 10.77 7.25 -7.30
C SER A 51 11.28 5.83 -7.50
N GLY A 52 10.75 4.90 -6.72
CA GLY A 52 11.05 3.50 -6.90
C GLY A 52 10.42 2.90 -8.15
N LYS A 53 10.62 1.60 -8.31
CA LYS A 53 10.15 0.85 -9.48
C LYS A 53 8.62 0.82 -9.48
N THR A 54 8.03 1.12 -10.65
CA THR A 54 6.58 1.00 -10.82
C THR A 54 6.17 -0.45 -11.00
N GLU A 55 5.33 -0.93 -10.10
CA GLU A 55 4.70 -2.24 -10.17
C GLU A 55 3.30 -2.13 -10.79
N ARG A 56 2.93 -3.09 -11.64
CA ARG A 56 1.65 -3.12 -12.36
C ARG A 56 0.77 -4.25 -11.86
N PHE A 57 -0.53 -4.01 -11.80
CA PHE A 57 -1.54 -4.91 -11.24
C PHE A 57 -2.77 -4.94 -12.14
N GLU A 58 -3.45 -6.07 -12.18
CA GLU A 58 -4.68 -6.23 -12.97
C GLU A 58 -5.89 -5.76 -12.17
N THR A 59 -5.90 -6.01 -10.87
CA THR A 59 -7.01 -5.67 -9.97
C THR A 59 -6.61 -4.69 -8.88
N PHE A 60 -7.60 -4.02 -8.30
CA PHE A 60 -7.37 -3.14 -7.16
C PHE A 60 -7.03 -3.92 -5.89
N GLU A 61 -7.57 -5.13 -5.74
CA GLU A 61 -7.26 -6.03 -4.63
C GLU A 61 -5.77 -6.39 -4.59
N GLU A 62 -5.16 -6.69 -5.73
CA GLU A 62 -3.72 -6.95 -5.83
C GLU A 62 -2.89 -5.74 -5.39
N VAL A 63 -3.35 -4.51 -5.67
CA VAL A 63 -2.70 -3.29 -5.20
C VAL A 63 -2.72 -3.25 -3.68
N LEU A 64 -3.88 -3.50 -3.06
CA LEU A 64 -4.00 -3.48 -1.59
C LEU A 64 -3.16 -4.57 -0.93
N GLN A 65 -3.17 -5.79 -1.46
CA GLN A 65 -2.32 -6.88 -0.98
C GLN A 65 -0.84 -6.50 -1.09
N PHE A 66 -0.44 -5.87 -2.20
CA PHE A 66 0.94 -5.41 -2.36
C PHE A 66 1.30 -4.33 -1.35
N LEU A 67 0.45 -3.31 -1.18
CA LEU A 67 0.69 -2.24 -0.22
C LEU A 67 0.73 -2.75 1.24
N ALA A 68 0.00 -3.81 1.55
CA ALA A 68 0.01 -4.47 2.86
C ALA A 68 1.16 -5.49 3.04
N ASP A 69 2.00 -5.72 2.02
CA ASP A 69 3.03 -6.78 1.96
C ASP A 69 2.46 -8.21 2.08
N GLU A 70 1.25 -8.42 1.56
CA GLU A 70 0.51 -9.68 1.54
C GLU A 70 0.42 -10.30 0.14
N HIS A 71 0.99 -9.66 -0.89
CA HIS A 71 0.91 -10.12 -2.27
C HIS A 71 1.73 -11.41 -2.49
N PRO A 72 1.19 -12.45 -3.16
CA PRO A 72 1.81 -13.77 -3.21
C PRO A 72 3.16 -13.82 -3.96
N THR A 73 3.33 -12.97 -4.98
CA THR A 73 4.50 -13.01 -5.89
C THR A 73 5.34 -11.74 -5.89
N LYS A 74 4.88 -10.68 -5.23
CA LYS A 74 5.52 -9.36 -5.27
C LYS A 74 5.80 -8.91 -3.85
N ARG A 75 7.00 -8.41 -3.61
CA ARG A 75 7.41 -7.91 -2.30
C ARG A 75 7.33 -6.41 -2.24
N ASN A 76 6.76 -5.90 -1.15
CA ASN A 76 6.78 -4.49 -0.85
C ASN A 76 8.02 -4.17 -0.01
N TYR A 77 8.97 -3.45 -0.62
CA TYR A 77 10.19 -3.01 0.07
C TYR A 77 10.04 -1.63 0.72
N GLY A 78 8.88 -0.99 0.57
CA GLY A 78 8.54 0.29 1.16
C GLY A 78 7.75 0.15 2.46
N PHE A 79 7.07 1.24 2.84
CA PHE A 79 6.20 1.25 4.01
C PHE A 79 4.88 0.53 3.70
N THR A 80 4.40 -0.25 4.65
CA THR A 80 3.11 -0.93 4.56
C THR A 80 1.98 0.08 4.72
N ILE A 81 0.97 0.01 3.85
CA ILE A 81 -0.23 0.84 3.90
C ILE A 81 -1.45 -0.07 3.93
N GLY A 82 -2.33 0.16 4.90
CA GLY A 82 -3.61 -0.51 4.98
C GLY A 82 -4.68 0.10 4.07
N PRO A 83 -5.73 -0.67 3.74
CA PRO A 83 -6.95 -0.20 3.08
C PRO A 83 -7.67 0.97 3.77
N GLY A 84 -7.53 1.13 5.10
CA GLY A 84 -8.11 2.26 5.83
C GLY A 84 -7.48 3.59 5.41
N GLU A 85 -6.16 3.62 5.33
CA GLU A 85 -5.37 4.78 4.92
C GLU A 85 -5.64 5.13 3.44
N VAL A 86 -5.79 4.11 2.57
CA VAL A 86 -6.17 4.31 1.17
C VAL A 86 -7.57 4.93 1.07
N LEU A 87 -8.53 4.42 1.86
CA LEU A 87 -9.90 4.94 1.89
C LEU A 87 -9.94 6.39 2.37
N GLU A 88 -9.25 6.70 3.46
CA GLU A 88 -9.21 8.05 4.03
C GLU A 88 -8.72 9.08 3.01
N VAL A 89 -7.64 8.77 2.29
CA VAL A 89 -7.10 9.67 1.25
C VAL A 89 -8.09 9.85 0.11
N LEU A 90 -8.76 8.78 -0.32
CA LEU A 90 -9.74 8.84 -1.38
C LEU A 90 -10.99 9.64 -0.98
N GLU A 91 -11.53 9.44 0.22
CA GLU A 91 -12.74 10.14 0.68
C GLU A 91 -12.55 11.63 0.93
N ASN A 92 -11.32 12.04 1.24
CA ASN A 92 -10.92 13.44 1.40
C ASN A 92 -10.48 14.10 0.08
N ALA A 93 -10.46 13.36 -1.03
CA ALA A 93 -10.10 13.92 -2.33
C ALA A 93 -11.17 14.87 -2.90
N GLU A 94 -10.79 15.64 -3.92
CA GLU A 94 -11.71 16.51 -4.67
C GLU A 94 -12.93 15.71 -5.23
N PRO A 95 -14.12 16.32 -5.33
CA PRO A 95 -15.34 15.61 -5.76
C PRO A 95 -15.20 14.82 -7.06
N GLU A 96 -14.53 15.37 -8.08
CA GLU A 96 -14.31 14.69 -9.35
C GLU A 96 -13.46 13.42 -9.20
N LYS A 97 -12.41 13.49 -8.38
CA LYS A 97 -11.56 12.34 -8.07
C LYS A 97 -12.33 11.28 -7.30
N ARG A 98 -13.18 11.68 -6.34
CA ARG A 98 -14.04 10.74 -5.61
C ARG A 98 -15.01 10.01 -6.53
N GLU A 99 -15.60 10.72 -7.49
CA GLU A 99 -16.47 10.07 -8.47
C GLU A 99 -15.69 9.11 -9.39
N PHE A 100 -14.47 9.49 -9.81
CA PHE A 100 -13.62 8.61 -10.63
C PHE A 100 -13.20 7.31 -9.91
N TRP A 101 -12.98 7.38 -8.59
CA TRP A 101 -12.57 6.25 -7.74
C TRP A 101 -13.72 5.63 -6.95
N LYS A 102 -14.97 5.92 -7.33
CA LYS A 102 -16.16 5.53 -6.56
C LYS A 102 -16.28 4.03 -6.32
N GLU A 103 -15.98 3.22 -7.33
CA GLU A 103 -16.01 1.76 -7.24
C GLU A 103 -14.98 1.26 -6.20
N GLU A 104 -13.76 1.79 -6.23
CA GLU A 104 -12.72 1.45 -5.26
C GLU A 104 -13.06 1.92 -3.85
N ILE A 105 -13.65 3.12 -3.71
CA ILE A 105 -14.14 3.63 -2.43
C ILE A 105 -15.22 2.70 -1.86
N GLU A 106 -16.18 2.28 -2.68
CA GLU A 106 -17.23 1.35 -2.25
C GLU A 106 -16.65 -0.02 -1.86
N TYR A 107 -15.69 -0.52 -2.63
CA TYR A 107 -14.96 -1.75 -2.31
C TYR A 107 -14.25 -1.65 -0.96
N LEU A 108 -13.50 -0.57 -0.72
CA LEU A 108 -12.79 -0.33 0.54
C LEU A 108 -13.74 -0.22 1.73
N ARG A 109 -14.88 0.46 1.57
CA ARG A 109 -15.92 0.54 2.61
C ARG A 109 -16.46 -0.84 2.99
N LYS A 110 -16.74 -1.70 1.99
CA LYS A 110 -17.19 -3.09 2.23
C LYS A 110 -16.13 -3.92 2.95
N LEU A 111 -14.86 -3.68 2.63
CA LEU A 111 -13.72 -4.39 3.20
C LEU A 111 -13.46 -3.99 4.67
N ILE A 112 -13.55 -2.71 5.00
CA ILE A 112 -13.40 -2.19 6.38
C ILE A 112 -14.64 -2.48 7.24
N GLY A 113 -15.80 -2.68 6.59
CA GLY A 113 -17.03 -3.20 7.20
C GLY A 113 -17.00 -4.70 7.57
N LYS A 114 -15.83 -5.35 7.58
CA LYS A 114 -15.58 -6.69 8.12
C LYS A 114 -14.37 -6.63 9.07
N PRO A 115 -14.42 -7.28 10.26
CA PRO A 115 -13.31 -7.23 11.20
C PRO A 115 -12.06 -7.86 10.57
N ALA A 116 -10.90 -7.21 10.78
CA ALA A 116 -9.56 -7.56 10.29
C ALA A 116 -9.06 -9.00 10.59
N LYS A 117 -9.89 -9.86 11.18
CA LYS A 117 -9.63 -11.30 11.40
C LYS A 117 -9.90 -12.19 10.18
N GLU A 118 -10.60 -11.70 9.16
CA GLU A 118 -10.82 -12.48 7.92
C GLU A 118 -9.68 -12.34 6.89
N TRP A 119 -8.72 -11.45 7.16
CA TRP A 119 -7.51 -11.34 6.37
C TRP A 119 -6.56 -12.38 6.92
N LYS A 120 -6.80 -13.63 6.53
CA LYS A 120 -6.00 -14.75 6.98
C LYS A 120 -4.57 -14.53 6.49
N LYS A 121 -3.70 -14.02 7.38
CA LYS A 121 -2.31 -14.46 7.39
C LYS A 121 -2.33 -15.99 7.30
N PRO A 122 -1.61 -16.63 6.35
CA PRO A 122 -1.33 -18.04 6.51
C PRO A 122 -0.63 -18.17 7.87
N GLU A 123 -1.23 -18.91 8.80
CA GLU A 123 -0.54 -19.34 10.00
C GLU A 123 0.68 -20.12 9.54
N VAL A 124 1.84 -19.46 9.52
CA VAL A 124 3.12 -20.13 9.47
C VAL A 124 3.19 -20.91 10.77
N LYS A 125 2.86 -22.19 10.72
CA LYS A 125 3.12 -23.11 11.82
C LYS A 125 4.58 -22.87 12.24
N PRO A 126 4.89 -22.61 13.51
CA PRO A 126 6.28 -22.56 13.92
C PRO A 126 6.92 -23.89 13.55
N THR A 127 7.88 -23.86 12.62
CA THR A 127 8.80 -24.97 12.40
C THR A 127 9.36 -25.29 13.77
N ARG A 128 9.06 -26.50 14.27
CA ARG A 128 9.46 -26.97 15.59
C ARG A 128 10.89 -26.52 15.87
N GLN A 129 11.04 -25.63 16.84
CA GLN A 129 12.34 -25.24 17.37
C GLN A 129 12.85 -26.49 18.09
N ALA A 130 13.71 -27.26 17.42
CA ALA A 130 14.44 -28.33 18.08
C ALA A 130 15.40 -27.66 19.07
N THR A 131 15.04 -27.67 20.34
CA THR A 131 15.97 -27.32 21.42
C THR A 131 17.10 -28.34 21.45
N LEU A 132 18.33 -27.84 21.64
CA LEU A 132 19.59 -28.58 21.63
C LEU A 132 19.79 -29.52 22.84
N ASP A 133 18.74 -29.84 23.60
CA ASP A 133 18.78 -30.67 24.81
C ASP A 133 18.60 -32.18 24.54
N HIS A 134 18.72 -32.61 23.28
CA HIS A 134 18.52 -34.01 22.88
C HIS A 134 19.72 -34.65 22.15
N VAL A 135 20.90 -34.04 22.24
CA VAL A 135 22.13 -34.55 21.59
C VAL A 135 23.17 -35.06 22.59
N MET A 136 22.84 -35.17 23.88
CA MET A 136 23.74 -35.79 24.86
C MET A 136 23.00 -36.71 25.82
N GLU A 137 22.71 -37.92 25.36
CA GLU A 137 22.90 -39.16 26.13
C GLU A 137 23.73 -40.13 25.30
#